data_AF-A0A845M2Q1-F1
#
_entry.id   AF-A0A845M2Q1-F1
#
_cell.length_a   1.000
_cell.length_b   1.000
_cell.length_c   1.000
_cell.angle_alpha   90.00
_cell.angle_beta   90.00
_cell.angle_gamma   90.00
#
_symmetry.space_group_name_H-M   'P 1'
#
loop_
_entity.id
_entity.type
_entity.pdbx_description
1 polymer ?
#
loop_
_entity_poly.entity_id
_entity_poly.type
_entity_poly.pdbx_seq_one_letter_code
_entity_poly.pdbx_strand_id
1 'polypeptide(L)'
;AAEKGSNLQSEVTGDHLQSNGVSGSAEVAVPKGAAVFEAIDFKQELYAGFYQIVHYGRSDVSVMLSLLKALRFIMEKASMENRRTVLMFLKDLWDKLDPALLEGYDRELLERERADIQALIALEK
;
A
#
# COMPACT_ATOMS: atom_id res chain seq x y z
N ALA A 1 44.79 65.58 12.78
CA ALA A 1 43.62 66.13 12.06
C ALA A 1 42.47 65.15 12.31
N ALA A 2 41.53 65.44 13.20
CA ALA A 2 40.32 66.28 12.96
C ALA A 2 39.45 65.64 11.85
N GLU A 3 38.15 65.42 11.94
CA GLU A 3 37.10 65.79 12.89
C GLU A 3 35.83 64.99 12.53
N LYS A 4 35.01 64.69 13.54
CA LYS A 4 33.53 64.78 13.61
C LYS A 4 32.61 64.61 12.37
N GLY A 5 31.48 63.97 12.67
CA GLY A 5 30.14 64.35 12.18
C GLY A 5 29.70 63.68 10.89
N SER A 6 28.43 63.49 10.57
CA SER A 6 27.17 63.72 11.28
C SER A 6 26.09 62.99 10.50
N ASN A 7 25.06 62.58 11.24
CA ASN A 7 23.68 62.32 10.82
C ASN A 7 23.21 63.13 9.59
N LEU A 8 22.46 62.51 8.66
CA LEU A 8 21.37 63.14 7.90
C LEU A 8 20.57 62.10 7.10
N GLN A 9 19.26 62.12 7.36
CA GLN A 9 18.20 61.45 6.62
C GLN A 9 18.10 61.98 5.19
N SER A 10 17.71 61.11 4.25
CA SER A 10 17.02 61.52 3.04
C SER A 10 15.93 60.49 2.71
N GLU A 11 14.68 60.92 2.88
CA GLU A 11 13.50 60.31 2.30
C GLU A 11 13.59 60.36 0.77
N VAL A 12 13.33 59.23 0.09
CA VAL A 12 12.83 59.23 -1.28
C VAL A 12 11.74 58.17 -1.39
N THR A 13 10.52 58.68 -1.50
CA THR A 13 9.29 58.03 -1.95
C THR A 13 9.47 57.29 -3.27
N GLY A 14 8.95 56.06 -3.36
CA GLY A 14 8.84 55.30 -4.61
C GLY A 14 7.90 54.11 -4.42
N ASP A 15 6.75 54.21 -5.08
CA ASP A 15 5.56 53.37 -4.95
C ASP A 15 5.73 51.91 -5.42
N HIS A 16 4.78 51.08 -4.98
CA HIS A 16 4.38 49.75 -5.49
C HIS A 16 5.24 48.52 -5.21
N LEU A 17 4.80 47.69 -4.27
CA LEU A 17 4.14 46.40 -4.59
C LEU A 17 3.50 45.79 -3.33
N GLN A 18 2.20 45.54 -3.40
CA GLN A 18 1.42 44.83 -2.40
C GLN A 18 1.93 43.38 -2.27
N SER A 19 2.19 42.92 -1.03
CA SER A 19 2.23 41.49 -0.72
C SER A 19 1.19 41.16 0.35
N ASN A 20 -0.06 40.99 -0.10
CA ASN A 20 -1.05 40.22 0.64
C ASN A 20 -0.66 38.74 0.54
N GLY A 21 -0.17 38.18 1.64
CA GLY A 21 0.08 36.74 1.78
C GLY A 21 -0.64 36.21 3.00
N VAL A 22 -1.97 36.14 2.93
CA VAL A 22 -2.80 35.40 3.88
C VAL A 22 -2.39 33.93 3.79
N SER A 23 -1.65 33.44 4.80
CA SER A 23 -1.45 32.01 5.03
C SER A 23 -2.74 31.47 5.64
N GLY A 24 -3.73 31.28 4.77
CA GLY A 24 -4.94 30.55 5.09
C GLY A 24 -4.69 29.09 4.79
N SER A 25 -4.27 28.31 5.79
CA SER A 25 -4.50 26.88 5.78
C SER A 25 -6.02 26.70 5.76
N ALA A 26 -6.59 26.47 4.59
CA ALA A 26 -8.01 26.17 4.46
C ALA A 26 -8.27 24.83 5.14
N GLU A 27 -8.62 24.89 6.42
CA GLU A 27 -9.23 23.78 7.13
C GLU A 27 -10.57 23.52 6.45
N VAL A 28 -10.62 22.49 5.60
CA VAL A 28 -11.84 22.09 4.91
C VAL A 28 -12.81 21.63 6.00
N ALA A 29 -13.77 22.49 6.34
CA ALA A 29 -14.79 22.21 7.33
C ALA A 29 -15.62 21.01 6.86
N VAL A 30 -15.34 19.84 7.44
CA VAL A 30 -16.12 18.63 7.19
C VAL A 30 -17.52 18.84 7.80
N PRO A 31 -18.60 18.82 7.01
CA PRO A 31 -19.94 19.14 7.52
C PRO A 31 -20.37 18.15 8.61
N LYS A 32 -21.05 18.67 9.65
CA LYS A 32 -21.61 17.86 10.74
C LYS A 32 -22.57 16.82 10.15
N GLY A 33 -22.18 15.54 10.20
CA GLY A 33 -22.91 14.43 9.60
C GLY A 33 -22.27 13.81 8.34
N ALA A 34 -21.09 14.27 7.92
CA ALA A 34 -20.35 13.61 6.85
C ALA A 34 -19.75 12.28 7.35
N ALA A 35 -20.03 11.20 6.62
CA ALA A 35 -19.28 9.96 6.73
C ALA A 35 -18.09 10.02 5.78
N VAL A 36 -16.88 9.92 6.32
CA VAL A 36 -15.67 9.75 5.52
C VAL A 36 -15.53 8.26 5.23
N PHE A 37 -15.67 7.89 3.96
CA PHE A 37 -15.34 6.55 3.50
C PHE A 37 -13.92 6.57 2.98
N GLU A 38 -13.03 5.82 3.62
CA GLU A 38 -11.72 5.53 3.06
C GLU A 38 -11.91 4.49 1.94
N ALA A 39 -11.35 4.78 0.77
CA ALA A 39 -11.32 3.81 -0.31
C ALA A 39 -10.39 2.67 0.12
N ILE A 40 -10.96 1.50 0.40
CA ILE A 40 -10.20 0.32 0.83
C ILE A 40 -9.35 -0.15 -0.36
N ASP A 41 -8.02 -0.04 -0.24
CA ASP A 41 -7.09 -0.63 -1.19
C ASP A 41 -6.93 -2.12 -0.89
N PHE A 42 -7.57 -2.94 -1.72
CA PHE A 42 -7.54 -4.39 -1.59
C PHE A 42 -6.12 -4.96 -1.54
N LYS A 43 -5.14 -4.34 -2.24
CA LYS A 43 -3.74 -4.79 -2.20
C LYS A 43 -3.13 -4.57 -0.82
N GLN A 44 -3.41 -3.42 -0.20
CA GLN A 44 -2.91 -3.11 1.13
C GLN A 44 -3.54 -4.02 2.17
N GLU A 45 -4.85 -4.27 2.09
CA GLU A 45 -5.53 -5.21 2.99
C GLU A 45 -5.00 -6.63 2.87
N LEU A 46 -4.79 -7.11 1.63
CA LEU A 46 -4.24 -8.43 1.40
C LEU A 46 -2.82 -8.56 1.98
N TYR A 47 -1.99 -7.53 1.78
CA TYR A 47 -0.65 -7.51 2.34
C TYR A 47 -0.67 -7.45 3.87
N ALA A 48 -1.41 -6.51 4.45
CA ALA A 48 -1.48 -6.29 5.89
C ALA A 48 -2.05 -7.52 6.63
N GLY A 49 -3.12 -8.12 6.09
CA GLY A 49 -3.78 -9.28 6.70
C GLY A 49 -2.91 -10.55 6.72
N PHE A 50 -2.04 -10.72 5.74
CA PHE A 50 -1.23 -11.95 5.60
C PHE A 50 0.26 -11.77 5.87
N TYR A 51 0.77 -10.54 6.03
CA TYR A 51 2.20 -10.27 6.17
C TYR A 51 2.85 -11.10 7.30
N GLN A 52 2.26 -11.09 8.49
CA GLN A 52 2.82 -11.82 9.63
C GLN A 52 2.78 -13.33 9.42
N ILE A 53 1.70 -13.84 8.81
CA ILE A 53 1.55 -15.27 8.51
C ILE A 53 2.63 -15.71 7.52
N VAL A 54 2.88 -14.93 6.45
CA VAL A 54 3.96 -15.22 5.51
C VAL A 54 5.32 -15.12 6.20
N HIS A 55 5.55 -14.07 6.98
CA HIS A 55 6.86 -13.83 7.58
C HIS A 55 7.27 -14.93 8.57
N TYR A 56 6.37 -15.31 9.48
CA TYR A 56 6.66 -16.29 10.53
C TYR A 56 6.31 -17.73 10.13
N GLY A 57 5.38 -17.93 9.20
CA GLY A 57 4.88 -19.25 8.79
C GLY A 57 5.52 -19.85 7.54
N ARG A 58 6.41 -19.12 6.83
CA ARG A 58 7.00 -19.56 5.55
C ARG A 58 7.76 -20.90 5.56
N SER A 59 8.10 -21.42 6.73
CA SER A 59 8.79 -22.72 6.90
C SER A 59 7.86 -23.82 7.42
N ASP A 60 6.56 -23.55 7.59
CA ASP A 60 5.56 -24.53 8.01
C ASP A 60 4.57 -24.82 6.86
N VAL A 61 4.61 -26.05 6.33
CA VAL A 61 3.75 -26.47 5.22
C VAL A 61 2.26 -26.32 5.53
N SER A 62 1.84 -26.58 6.77
CA SER A 62 0.44 -26.54 7.17
C SER A 62 -0.10 -25.10 7.19
N VAL A 63 0.74 -24.16 7.62
CA VAL A 63 0.41 -22.72 7.61
C VAL A 63 0.36 -22.21 6.18
N MET A 64 1.35 -22.55 5.34
CA MET A 64 1.39 -22.12 3.94
C MET A 64 0.27 -22.71 3.11
N LEU A 65 -0.08 -23.99 3.31
CA LEU A 65 -1.23 -24.60 2.65
C LEU A 65 -2.55 -23.93 3.07
N SER A 66 -2.71 -23.58 4.35
CA SER A 66 -3.90 -22.88 4.84
C SER A 66 -4.01 -21.47 4.25
N LEU A 67 -2.88 -20.77 4.10
CA LEU A 67 -2.81 -19.47 3.45
C LEU A 67 -3.18 -19.56 1.97
N LEU A 68 -2.67 -20.55 1.23
CA LEU A 68 -3.05 -20.79 -0.17
C LEU A 68 -4.55 -21.04 -0.31
N LYS A 69 -5.14 -21.86 0.57
CA LYS A 69 -6.60 -22.09 0.59
C LYS A 69 -7.38 -20.81 0.87
N ALA A 70 -6.91 -19.95 1.77
CA ALA A 70 -7.53 -18.66 2.00
C ALA A 70 -7.48 -17.77 0.74
N LEU A 71 -6.34 -17.73 0.04
CA LEU A 71 -6.21 -17.02 -1.23
C LEU A 71 -7.15 -17.57 -2.31
N ARG A 72 -7.36 -18.89 -2.37
CA ARG A 72 -8.34 -19.50 -3.26
C ARG A 72 -9.76 -19.01 -2.98
N PHE A 73 -10.19 -19.03 -1.72
CA PHE A 73 -11.52 -18.52 -1.35
C PHE A 73 -11.71 -17.04 -1.72
N ILE A 74 -10.66 -16.23 -1.52
CA ILE A 74 -10.67 -14.82 -1.94
C ILE A 74 -10.80 -14.72 -3.47
N MET A 75 -10.02 -15.51 -4.21
CA MET A 75 -10.03 -15.54 -5.68
C MET A 75 -11.41 -15.89 -6.25
N GLU A 76 -12.12 -16.84 -5.65
CA GLU A 76 -13.48 -17.28 -6.06
C GLU A 76 -14.53 -16.17 -5.98
N LYS A 77 -14.33 -15.15 -5.13
CA LYS A 77 -15.30 -14.06 -4.92
C LYS A 77 -14.79 -12.70 -5.41
N ALA A 78 -13.51 -12.58 -5.70
CA ALA A 78 -12.88 -11.34 -6.10
C ALA A 78 -13.33 -10.89 -7.51
N SER A 79 -13.39 -9.57 -7.71
CA SER A 79 -13.48 -8.97 -9.04
C SER A 79 -12.26 -9.33 -9.91
N MET A 80 -12.36 -9.21 -11.22
CA MET A 80 -11.23 -9.49 -12.12
C MET A 80 -9.98 -8.65 -11.83
N GLU A 81 -10.15 -7.41 -11.36
CA GLU A 81 -9.04 -6.57 -10.90
C GLU A 81 -8.39 -7.14 -9.63
N ASN A 82 -9.20 -7.45 -8.61
CA ASN A 82 -8.71 -8.01 -7.35
C ASN A 82 -8.08 -9.39 -7.52
N ARG A 83 -8.55 -10.19 -8.47
CA ARG A 83 -7.93 -11.48 -8.84
C ARG A 83 -6.49 -11.30 -9.33
N ARG A 84 -6.21 -10.25 -10.10
CA ARG A 84 -4.82 -9.94 -10.50
C ARG A 84 -3.97 -9.60 -9.28
N THR A 85 -4.52 -8.84 -8.33
CA THR A 85 -3.85 -8.54 -7.05
C THR A 85 -3.57 -9.80 -6.24
N VAL A 86 -4.53 -10.75 -6.16
CA VAL A 86 -4.31 -12.06 -5.52
C VAL A 86 -3.18 -12.83 -6.21
N LEU A 87 -3.15 -12.87 -7.54
CA LEU A 87 -2.09 -13.57 -8.28
C LEU A 87 -0.70 -12.94 -8.08
N MET A 88 -0.63 -11.61 -8.03
CA MET A 88 0.62 -10.90 -7.69
C MET A 88 1.08 -11.29 -6.28
N PHE A 89 0.18 -11.27 -5.30
CA PHE A 89 0.49 -11.66 -3.94
C PHE A 89 0.88 -13.15 -3.83
N LEU A 90 0.22 -14.04 -4.57
CA LEU A 90 0.55 -15.46 -4.64
C LEU A 90 1.98 -15.67 -5.15
N LYS A 91 2.40 -14.91 -6.17
CA LYS A 91 3.79 -14.94 -6.65
C LYS A 91 4.75 -14.48 -5.55
N ASP A 92 4.46 -13.35 -4.92
CA ASP A 92 5.30 -12.78 -3.85
C ASP A 92 5.40 -13.68 -2.61
N LEU A 93 4.36 -14.47 -2.34
CA LEU A 93 4.34 -15.50 -1.30
C LEU A 93 5.24 -16.67 -1.69
N TRP A 94 5.11 -17.15 -2.93
CA TRP A 94 5.90 -18.28 -3.43
C TRP A 94 7.39 -18.01 -3.36
N ASP A 95 7.81 -16.79 -3.71
CA ASP A 95 9.20 -16.35 -3.67
C ASP A 95 9.78 -16.25 -2.23
N LYS A 96 8.92 -16.27 -1.20
CA LYS A 96 9.32 -16.19 0.21
C LYS A 96 9.29 -17.54 0.94
N LEU A 97 8.79 -18.59 0.31
CA LEU A 97 8.73 -19.93 0.92
C LEU A 97 10.14 -20.41 1.26
N ASP A 98 10.24 -21.13 2.37
CA ASP A 98 11.46 -21.86 2.69
C ASP A 98 11.73 -22.91 1.60
N PRO A 99 12.95 -22.95 1.01
CA PRO A 99 13.29 -23.95 0.00
C PRO A 99 13.02 -25.39 0.44
N ALA A 100 13.10 -25.70 1.75
CA ALA A 100 12.79 -27.03 2.27
C ALA A 100 11.34 -27.45 2.00
N LEU A 101 10.39 -26.51 1.91
CA LEU A 101 8.99 -26.80 1.57
C LEU A 101 8.78 -27.04 0.07
N LEU A 102 9.79 -26.77 -0.75
CA LEU A 102 9.77 -27.00 -2.20
C LEU A 102 10.39 -28.34 -2.59
N GLU A 103 10.46 -29.28 -1.64
CA GLU A 103 10.92 -30.64 -1.83
C GLU A 103 9.86 -31.67 -1.41
N GLY A 104 9.94 -32.88 -1.98
CA GLY A 104 9.09 -34.01 -1.60
C GLY A 104 7.58 -33.75 -1.68
N TYR A 105 6.85 -34.31 -0.72
CA TYR A 105 5.38 -34.28 -0.70
C TYR A 105 4.79 -32.90 -0.38
N ASP A 106 5.50 -32.10 0.42
CA ASP A 106 5.09 -30.74 0.78
C ASP A 106 5.00 -29.86 -0.47
N ARG A 107 5.98 -29.99 -1.37
CA ARG A 107 5.95 -29.33 -2.68
C ARG A 107 4.70 -29.69 -3.46
N GLU A 108 4.36 -30.98 -3.57
CA GLU A 108 3.21 -31.45 -4.34
C GLU A 108 1.89 -30.87 -3.79
N LEU A 109 1.75 -30.82 -2.47
CA LEU A 109 0.59 -30.22 -1.82
C LEU A 109 0.45 -28.73 -2.12
N LEU A 110 1.54 -27.98 -1.97
CA LEU A 110 1.54 -26.55 -2.22
C LEU A 110 1.33 -26.24 -3.71
N GLU A 111 2.00 -26.95 -4.62
CA GLU A 111 1.88 -26.74 -6.06
C GLU A 111 0.48 -27.04 -6.56
N ARG A 112 -0.17 -28.08 -6.03
CA ARG A 112 -1.56 -28.40 -6.36
C ARG A 112 -2.49 -27.24 -6.00
N GLU A 113 -2.41 -26.72 -4.77
CA GLU A 113 -3.28 -25.61 -4.36
C GLU A 113 -2.96 -24.33 -5.16
N ARG A 114 -1.68 -24.08 -5.47
CA ARG A 114 -1.28 -22.96 -6.35
C ARG A 114 -1.90 -23.08 -7.74
N ALA A 115 -1.85 -24.27 -8.34
CA ALA A 115 -2.41 -24.52 -9.65
C ALA A 115 -3.93 -24.32 -9.67
N ASP A 116 -4.63 -24.77 -8.62
CA ASP A 116 -6.07 -24.54 -8.45
C ASP A 116 -6.41 -23.04 -8.44
N ILE A 117 -5.65 -22.23 -7.70
CA ILE A 117 -5.83 -20.76 -7.68
C ILE A 117 -5.60 -20.15 -9.07
N GLN A 118 -4.55 -20.58 -9.76
CA GLN A 118 -4.22 -20.08 -11.10
C GLN A 118 -5.28 -20.46 -12.14
N ALA A 119 -5.89 -21.64 -12.03
CA ALA A 119 -6.94 -22.09 -12.95
C ALA A 119 -8.21 -21.21 -12.87
N LEU A 120 -8.51 -20.62 -11.71
CA LEU A 120 -9.69 -19.77 -11.52
C LEU A 120 -9.70 -18.53 -12.43
N ILE A 121 -8.55 -18.05 -12.91
CA ILE A 121 -8.54 -16.93 -13.87
C ILE A 121 -8.86 -17.36 -15.31
N ALA A 122 -8.68 -18.64 -15.63
CA ALA A 122 -8.94 -19.17 -16.98
C ALA A 122 -10.42 -19.55 -17.18
N LEU A 123 -11.18 -19.75 -16.10
CA LEU A 123 -12.56 -20.23 -16.13
C LEU A 123 -13.62 -19.13 -16.38
N GLU A 124 -13.24 -17.85 -16.36
CA GLU A 124 -14.16 -16.71 -16.57
C GLU A 124 -13.88 -15.92 -17.86
N LYS A 125 -13.24 -16.57 -18.84
CA LYS A 125 -13.15 -16.05 -20.21
C LYS A 125 -14.37 -16.46 -21.03
#